data_AF-A0A6P0Z6J2-F1
#
_entry.id   AF-A0A6P0Z6J2-F1
#
_cell.length_a   1.000
_cell.length_b   1.000
_cell.length_c   1.000
_cell.angle_alpha   90.00
_cell.angle_beta   90.00
_cell.angle_gamma   90.00
#
_symmetry.space_group_name_H-M   'P 1'
#
loop_
_entity.id
_entity.type
_entity.pdbx_description
1 polymer ?
#
loop_
_entity_poly.entity_id
_entity_poly.type
_entity_poly.pdbx_seq_one_letter_code
_entity_poly.pdbx_strand_id
1 'polypeptide(L)'
;RPAYSQPGSDGKPLEVRKPKLPLQPVVTASFSLVRLISHPRQEINQSFMQEWASLVDNWLRLGKRVYFFVHCPIEKYSPGNARYFQQLLEERSAIVPPLPWNKIENFPTQLSLF
;
A
#
# COMPACT_ATOMS: atom_id res chain seq x y z
N ARG A 1 7.78 7.98 0.23
CA ARG A 1 7.39 7.36 -1.06
C ARG A 1 8.55 6.48 -1.52
N PRO A 2 8.38 5.15 -1.56
CA PRO A 2 9.42 4.20 -1.96
C PRO A 2 10.05 4.49 -3.34
N ALA A 3 9.26 4.92 -4.32
CA ALA A 3 9.73 5.16 -5.69
C ALA A 3 10.83 6.23 -5.85
N TYR A 4 11.14 7.02 -4.82
CA TYR A 4 12.15 8.09 -4.86
C TYR A 4 13.43 7.78 -4.05
N SER A 5 13.59 6.57 -3.52
CA SER A 5 14.76 6.21 -2.68
C SER A 5 15.97 5.68 -3.47
N GLN A 6 15.92 5.71 -4.80
CA GLN A 6 17.04 5.35 -5.69
C GLN A 6 17.32 6.50 -6.67
N PRO A 7 18.58 6.72 -7.09
CA PRO A 7 18.88 7.68 -8.14
C PRO A 7 18.24 7.24 -9.47
N GLY A 8 17.74 8.20 -10.25
CA GLY A 8 17.16 7.94 -11.57
C GLY A 8 18.19 7.33 -12.51
N SER A 9 17.74 6.44 -13.41
CA SER A 9 18.57 5.70 -14.37
C SER A 9 19.38 6.57 -15.35
N ASP A 10 19.09 7.88 -15.42
CA ASP A 10 19.52 8.74 -16.52
C ASP A 10 20.48 9.86 -16.07
N GLY A 11 21.04 9.80 -14.86
CA GLY A 11 21.97 10.82 -14.35
C GLY A 11 21.37 12.22 -14.14
N LYS A 12 20.07 12.41 -14.38
CA LYS A 12 19.36 13.66 -14.08
C LYS A 12 19.13 13.78 -12.57
N PRO A 13 19.46 14.92 -11.95
CA PRO A 13 19.14 15.17 -10.55
C PRO A 13 17.62 15.13 -10.36
N LEU A 14 17.15 14.25 -9.47
CA LEU A 14 15.75 14.20 -9.05
C LEU A 14 15.37 15.56 -8.46
N GLU A 15 14.36 16.19 -9.05
CA GLU A 15 13.80 17.48 -8.64
C GLU A 15 13.68 17.57 -7.11
N VAL A 16 14.27 18.64 -6.57
CA VAL A 16 14.20 19.17 -5.20
C VAL A 16 13.60 18.18 -4.19
N ARG A 17 14.49 17.48 -3.46
CA ARG A 17 14.11 16.65 -2.31
C ARG A 17 13.18 17.46 -1.42
N LYS A 18 11.92 17.03 -1.31
CA LYS A 18 10.95 17.65 -0.41
C LYS A 18 11.58 17.79 0.98
N PRO A 19 11.38 18.94 1.66
CA PRO A 19 11.94 19.13 2.99
C PRO A 19 11.54 17.97 3.91
N LYS A 20 12.48 17.52 4.74
CA LYS A 20 12.29 16.43 5.71
C LYS A 20 11.42 16.91 6.88
N LEU A 21 10.16 17.25 6.59
CA LEU A 21 9.17 17.56 7.59
C LEU A 21 8.48 16.26 8.04
N PRO A 22 8.32 16.00 9.35
CA PRO A 22 7.53 14.88 9.81
C PRO A 22 6.10 15.03 9.25
N LEU A 23 5.69 14.06 8.44
CA LEU A 23 4.32 13.99 7.97
C LEU A 23 3.46 13.50 9.14
N GLN A 24 2.64 14.39 9.72
CA GLN A 24 1.58 13.99 10.63
C GLN A 24 0.27 13.92 9.84
N PRO A 25 -0.15 12.74 9.38
CA PRO A 25 -1.37 12.64 8.59
C PRO A 25 -2.58 12.82 9.52
N VAL A 26 -3.22 13.99 9.43
CA VAL A 26 -4.43 14.32 10.16
C VAL A 26 -5.65 13.93 9.33
N VAL A 27 -6.52 13.11 9.89
CA VAL A 27 -7.79 12.69 9.28
C VAL A 27 -8.91 13.54 9.83
N THR A 28 -9.35 14.55 9.06
CA THR A 28 -10.40 15.48 9.46
C THR A 28 -11.81 14.96 9.17
N ALA A 29 -11.96 14.05 8.20
CA ALA A 29 -13.23 13.43 7.86
C ALA A 29 -13.49 12.13 8.67
N SER A 30 -14.65 11.52 8.45
CA SER A 30 -14.95 10.15 8.92
C SER A 30 -14.26 9.06 8.08
N PHE A 31 -13.56 9.46 7.02
CA PHE A 31 -12.85 8.55 6.13
C PHE A 31 -11.49 9.09 5.68
N SER A 32 -10.67 8.21 5.10
CA SER A 32 -9.37 8.54 4.51
C SER A 32 -9.16 7.81 3.19
N LEU A 33 -8.49 8.48 2.25
CA LEU A 33 -8.06 7.93 0.98
C LEU A 33 -6.53 7.80 0.99
N VAL A 34 -6.02 6.58 0.86
CA VAL A 34 -4.58 6.32 0.83
C VAL A 34 -4.22 5.75 -0.53
N ARG A 35 -3.26 6.38 -1.22
CA ARG A 35 -2.65 5.85 -2.44
C ARG A 35 -1.16 5.64 -2.21
N LEU A 36 -0.76 4.40 -1.98
CA LEU A 36 0.63 4.00 -1.83
C LEU A 36 1.24 3.69 -3.20
N ILE A 37 2.31 4.38 -3.56
CA ILE A 37 3.11 4.05 -4.75
C ILE A 37 4.27 3.18 -4.30
N SER A 38 4.18 1.88 -4.58
CA SER A 38 5.21 0.89 -4.21
C SER A 38 6.34 0.85 -5.22
N HIS A 39 7.45 0.25 -4.82
CA HIS A 39 8.61 -0.04 -5.65
C HIS A 39 8.50 -1.47 -6.21
N PRO A 40 9.04 -1.77 -7.41
CA PRO A 40 9.07 -3.13 -7.95
C PRO A 40 9.85 -4.16 -7.10
N ARG A 41 10.78 -3.68 -6.27
CA ARG A 41 11.55 -4.48 -5.31
C ARG A 41 10.87 -4.47 -3.95
N GLN A 42 10.50 -5.64 -3.45
CA GLN A 42 9.73 -5.77 -2.22
C GLN A 42 10.52 -5.30 -0.99
N GLU A 43 11.85 -5.55 -0.93
CA GLU A 43 12.68 -5.11 0.20
C GLU A 43 12.54 -3.61 0.51
N ILE A 44 12.43 -2.79 -0.54
CA ILE A 44 12.33 -1.33 -0.42
C ILE A 44 10.97 -0.91 0.13
N ASN A 45 9.93 -1.72 -0.07
CA ASN A 45 8.57 -1.39 0.37
C ASN A 45 8.34 -1.69 1.85
N GLN A 46 9.06 -2.66 2.43
CA GLN A 46 8.71 -3.24 3.73
C GLN A 46 8.60 -2.19 4.83
N SER A 47 9.62 -1.34 5.02
CA SER A 47 9.61 -0.32 6.07
C SER A 47 8.46 0.66 5.90
N PHE A 48 8.21 1.14 4.69
CA PHE A 48 7.10 2.05 4.41
C PHE A 48 5.74 1.38 4.61
N MET A 49 5.58 0.12 4.18
CA MET A 49 4.33 -0.60 4.34
C MET A 49 4.02 -0.88 5.81
N GLN A 50 5.03 -1.19 6.63
CA GLN A 50 4.85 -1.34 8.08
C GLN A 50 4.43 -0.04 8.76
N GLU A 51 5.03 1.09 8.38
CA GLU A 51 4.65 2.42 8.87
C GLU A 51 3.19 2.74 8.52
N TRP A 52 2.82 2.55 7.24
CA TRP A 52 1.45 2.78 6.78
C TRP A 52 0.43 1.83 7.40
N ALA A 53 0.78 0.56 7.61
CA ALA A 53 -0.10 -0.40 8.28
C ALA A 53 -0.39 0.05 9.72
N SER A 54 0.61 0.60 10.42
CA SER A 54 0.45 1.14 11.78
C SER A 54 -0.49 2.36 11.79
N LEU A 55 -0.34 3.28 10.83
CA LEU A 55 -1.23 4.44 10.70
C LEU A 55 -2.67 4.04 10.36
N VAL A 56 -2.84 3.10 9.43
CA VAL A 56 -4.16 2.60 9.01
C VAL A 56 -4.86 1.89 10.18
N ASP A 57 -4.16 1.04 10.94
CA ASP A 57 -4.73 0.40 12.12
C ASP A 57 -5.22 1.44 13.15
N ASN A 58 -4.40 2.46 13.44
CA ASN A 58 -4.80 3.55 14.33
C ASN A 58 -6.09 4.24 13.86
N TRP A 59 -6.21 4.53 12.55
CA TRP A 59 -7.42 5.14 12.00
C TRP A 59 -8.64 4.24 12.09
N LEU A 60 -8.48 2.94 11.81
CA LEU A 60 -9.57 1.96 11.93
C LEU A 60 -10.08 1.87 13.38
N ARG A 61 -9.16 1.85 14.36
CA ARG A 61 -9.50 1.85 15.79
C ARG A 61 -10.23 3.12 16.23
N LEU A 62 -9.95 4.25 15.58
CA LEU A 62 -10.67 5.52 15.76
C LEU A 62 -12.01 5.57 14.99
N GLY A 63 -12.46 4.46 14.42
CA GLY A 63 -13.72 4.36 13.67
C GLY A 63 -13.67 5.06 12.31
N LYS A 64 -12.49 5.37 11.79
CA LYS A 64 -12.34 5.99 10.47
C LYS A 64 -12.41 4.91 9.40
N ARG A 65 -13.12 5.21 8.31
CA ARG A 65 -13.17 4.35 7.14
C ARG A 65 -11.95 4.60 6.25
N VAL A 66 -11.19 3.57 5.91
CA VAL A 66 -10.00 3.72 5.06
C VAL A 66 -10.24 3.08 3.70
N TYR A 67 -10.06 3.87 2.64
CA TYR A 67 -9.97 3.37 1.27
C TYR A 67 -8.49 3.36 0.87
N PHE A 68 -7.93 2.17 0.78
CA PHE A 68 -6.51 1.97 0.52
C PHE A 68 -6.27 1.42 -0.89
N PHE A 69 -5.41 2.09 -1.65
CA PHE A 69 -4.99 1.71 -2.98
C PHE A 69 -3.46 1.59 -3.01
N VAL A 70 -2.94 0.54 -3.66
CA VAL A 70 -1.51 0.38 -3.92
C VAL A 70 -1.28 0.21 -5.41
N HIS A 71 -0.29 0.93 -5.94
CA HIS A 71 0.13 0.85 -7.32
C HIS A 71 1.65 0.72 -7.40
N CYS A 72 2.11 -0.26 -8.17
CA CYS A 72 3.51 -0.43 -8.52
C CYS A 72 3.74 0.01 -9.97
N PRO A 73 4.85 0.71 -10.30
CA PRO A 73 5.19 1.04 -11.69
C PRO A 73 5.23 -0.17 -12.63
N ILE A 74 5.51 -1.37 -12.09
CA ILE A 74 5.32 -2.63 -12.79
C ILE A 74 4.05 -3.28 -12.25
N GLU A 75 2.95 -3.15 -13.00
CA GLU A 75 1.58 -3.41 -12.53
C GLU A 75 1.36 -4.83 -12.02
N LYS A 76 2.06 -5.83 -12.58
CA LYS A 76 1.96 -7.24 -12.14
C LYS A 76 2.23 -7.43 -10.64
N TYR A 77 2.96 -6.52 -10.01
CA TYR A 77 3.27 -6.58 -8.58
C TYR A 77 2.25 -5.86 -7.69
N SER A 78 1.35 -5.04 -8.24
CA SER A 78 0.34 -4.32 -7.44
C SER A 78 -0.54 -5.27 -6.61
N PRO A 79 -1.08 -6.38 -7.15
CA PRO A 79 -1.90 -7.30 -6.36
C PRO A 79 -1.12 -7.99 -5.22
N GLY A 80 0.13 -8.38 -5.48
CA GLY A 80 1.00 -8.97 -4.47
C GLY A 80 1.32 -7.99 -3.33
N ASN A 81 1.55 -6.72 -3.66
CA ASN A 81 1.76 -5.66 -2.68
C ASN A 81 0.49 -5.39 -1.84
N ALA A 82 -0.69 -5.43 -2.46
CA ALA A 82 -1.96 -5.31 -1.75
C ALA A 82 -2.15 -6.47 -0.77
N ARG A 83 -1.81 -7.68 -1.22
CA ARG A 83 -1.86 -8.88 -0.39
C ARG A 83 -0.93 -8.81 0.81
N TYR A 84 0.31 -8.40 0.59
CA TYR A 84 1.27 -8.21 1.66
C TYR A 84 0.81 -7.13 2.66
N PHE A 85 0.22 -6.03 2.18
CA PHE A 85 -0.30 -5.00 3.08
C PHE A 85 -1.46 -5.51 3.96
N GLN A 86 -2.38 -6.31 3.40
CA GLN A 86 -3.43 -6.98 4.19
C GLN A 86 -2.82 -7.90 5.26
N GLN A 87 -1.81 -8.70 4.92
CA GLN A 87 -1.13 -9.57 5.89
C GLN A 87 -0.56 -8.76 7.06
N LEU A 88 0.07 -7.61 6.78
CA LEU A 88 0.57 -6.71 7.82
C LEU A 88 -0.55 -6.17 8.73
N LEU A 89 -1.76 -5.95 8.20
CA LEU A 89 -2.91 -5.52 9.00
C LEU A 89 -3.46 -6.68 9.85
N GLU A 90 -3.54 -7.88 9.29
CA GLU A 90 -3.98 -9.09 9.99
C GLU A 90 -3.02 -9.46 11.13
N GLU A 91 -1.70 -9.43 10.89
CA GLU A 91 -0.64 -9.64 11.90
C GLU A 91 -0.74 -8.66 13.07
N ARG A 92 -1.27 -7.45 12.83
CA ARG A 92 -1.49 -6.42 13.84
C ARG A 92 -2.84 -6.52 14.54
N SER A 93 -3.66 -7.52 14.21
CA SER A 93 -5.06 -7.61 14.67
C SER A 93 -5.84 -6.32 14.40
N ALA A 94 -5.60 -5.70 13.23
CA ALA A 94 -6.36 -4.53 12.81
C ALA A 94 -7.82 -4.91 12.55
N ILE A 95 -8.73 -3.94 12.66
CA ILE A 95 -10.17 -4.14 12.45
C ILE A 95 -10.48 -4.20 10.95
N VAL A 96 -9.99 -5.24 10.28
CA VAL A 96 -10.23 -5.53 8.87
C VAL A 96 -10.84 -6.92 8.72
N PRO A 97 -11.79 -7.10 7.78
CA PRO A 97 -12.28 -8.43 7.47
C PRO A 97 -11.14 -9.24 6.81
N PRO A 98 -11.04 -10.56 7.09
CA PRO A 98 -10.11 -11.42 6.38
C PRO A 98 -10.51 -11.49 4.91
N LEU A 99 -9.53 -11.45 4.01
CA LEU A 99 -9.80 -11.51 2.58
C LEU A 99 -9.84 -12.97 2.10
N PRO A 100 -10.75 -13.35 1.19
CA PRO A 100 -10.96 -14.73 0.79
C PRO A 100 -9.86 -15.28 -0.13
N TRP A 101 -8.76 -14.56 -0.34
CA TRP A 101 -7.75 -14.88 -1.34
C TRP A 101 -7.14 -16.29 -1.20
N ASN A 102 -7.03 -16.81 0.03
CA ASN A 102 -6.52 -18.16 0.27
C ASN A 102 -7.57 -19.26 0.01
N LYS A 103 -8.81 -18.87 -0.27
CA LYS A 103 -9.98 -19.76 -0.47
C LYS A 103 -10.52 -19.72 -1.90
N ILE A 104 -9.98 -18.85 -2.76
CA ILE A 104 -10.36 -18.77 -4.17
C ILE A 104 -9.55 -19.83 -4.93
N GLU A 105 -10.22 -20.67 -5.71
CA GLU A 105 -9.56 -21.66 -6.55
C GLU A 105 -8.64 -20.98 -7.58
N ASN A 106 -7.44 -21.53 -7.77
CA ASN A 106 -6.40 -20.94 -8.63
C ASN A 106 -6.69 -21.04 -10.14
N PHE A 107 -7.87 -21.54 -10.52
CA PHE A 107 -8.28 -21.72 -11.91
C PHE A 107 -9.59 -20.98 -12.18
N PRO A 108 -9.60 -19.63 -12.10
CA PRO A 108 -10.76 -18.89 -12.59
C PRO A 108 -10.90 -19.20 -14.08
N THR A 109 -11.98 -19.89 -14.45
CA THR A 109 -12.36 -20.03 -15.86
C THR A 109 -12.63 -18.63 -16.39
N GLN A 110 -11.75 -18.14 -17.26
CA GLN A 110 -11.99 -16.89 -17.96
C GLN A 110 -13.27 -17.06 -18.76
N LEU A 111 -14.32 -16.32 -18.39
CA LEU A 111 -15.54 -16.28 -19.17
C LEU A 111 -15.18 -15.82 -20.59
N SER A 112 -15.66 -16.53 -21.61
CA SER A 112 -15.54 -16.02 -22.96
C SER A 112 -16.34 -14.72 -23.02
N LEU A 113 -15.71 -13.67 -23.55
CA LEU A 113 -16.49 -12.59 -24.14
C LEU A 113 -17.00 -13.21 -25.44
N PHE A 114 -18.31 -13.41 -25.51
CA PHE A 114 -19.10 -14.10 -26.55
C PHE A 114 -19.28 -15.62 -26.35
#